data_AF-A0A2V7XUL5-F1
#
_entry.id   AF-A0A2V7XUL5-F1
#
_cell.length_a   1.000
_cell.length_b   1.000
_cell.length_c   1.000
_cell.angle_alpha   90.00
_cell.angle_beta   90.00
_cell.angle_gamma   90.00
#
_symmetry.space_group_name_H-M   'P 1'
#
loop_
_entity.id
_entity.type
_entity.pdbx_description
1 polymer ?
#
loop_
_entity_poly.entity_id
_entity_poly.type
_entity_poly.pdbx_seq_one_letter_code
_entity_poly.pdbx_strand_id
1 'polypeptide(L)'
;MSRGEKAIVAGATLILLIAFIARLYTRGGPYFQRPLTIVDHVGPGKHETRDALLLLPKVRPLLPRGARVTCFEPGNRDTMPDFFAAVGQLPRQIVVSPNGDLPEYVIAIRQPFTNTSYRVIAQFPEGRLYRRD
;
A
#
# COMPACT_ATOMS: atom_id res chain seq x y z
N MET A 1 -51.48 -7.45 -11.35
CA MET A 1 -50.46 -6.66 -12.05
C MET A 1 -50.51 -6.90 -13.55
N SER A 2 -50.68 -5.83 -14.32
CA SER A 2 -50.62 -5.85 -15.79
C SER A 2 -49.18 -6.10 -16.29
N ARG A 3 -49.00 -6.47 -17.56
CA ARG A 3 -47.67 -6.62 -18.17
C ARG A 3 -46.87 -5.31 -18.11
N GLY A 4 -47.53 -4.17 -18.27
CA GLY A 4 -46.91 -2.83 -18.18
C GLY A 4 -46.39 -2.53 -16.77
N GLU A 5 -47.16 -2.82 -15.73
CA GLU A 5 -46.73 -2.65 -14.33
C GLU A 5 -45.52 -3.52 -14.00
N LYS A 6 -45.48 -4.76 -14.50
CA LYS A 6 -44.31 -5.66 -14.32
C LYS A 6 -43.05 -5.09 -14.98
N ALA A 7 -43.18 -4.55 -16.20
CA ALA A 7 -42.06 -3.95 -16.91
C ALA A 7 -41.52 -2.71 -16.21
N ILE A 8 -42.40 -1.85 -15.69
CA ILE A 8 -42.02 -0.64 -14.94
C ILE A 8 -41.28 -1.01 -13.65
N VAL A 9 -41.83 -1.96 -12.87
CA VAL A 9 -41.20 -2.41 -11.63
C VAL A 9 -39.83 -3.05 -11.91
N ALA A 10 -39.72 -3.88 -12.96
CA ALA A 10 -38.45 -4.48 -13.36
C ALA A 10 -37.41 -3.42 -13.77
N GLY A 11 -37.81 -2.43 -14.57
CA GLY A 11 -36.94 -1.33 -14.99
C GLY A 11 -36.45 -0.49 -13.81
N ALA A 12 -37.35 -0.09 -12.90
CA ALA A 12 -36.99 0.66 -11.70
C ALA A 12 -36.04 -0.13 -10.78
N THR A 13 -36.28 -1.44 -10.62
CA THR A 13 -35.42 -2.33 -9.84
C THR A 13 -34.02 -2.41 -10.43
N LEU A 14 -33.90 -2.55 -11.76
CA LEU A 14 -32.61 -2.60 -12.44
C LEU A 14 -31.82 -1.31 -12.27
N ILE A 15 -32.47 -0.15 -12.41
CA ILE A 15 -31.84 1.16 -12.21
C ILE A 15 -31.31 1.29 -10.77
N LEU A 16 -32.13 0.92 -9.78
CA LEU A 16 -31.73 0.95 -8.38
C LEU A 16 -30.54 0.04 -8.12
N LEU A 17 -30.54 -1.17 -8.69
CA LEU A 17 -29.46 -2.15 -8.55
C LEU A 17 -28.15 -1.60 -9.13
N ILE A 18 -28.19 -1.04 -10.34
CA ILE A 18 -27.02 -0.41 -10.99
C ILE A 18 -26.49 0.74 -10.12
N ALA A 19 -27.38 1.62 -9.63
CA ALA A 19 -26.98 2.73 -8.77
C ALA A 19 -26.33 2.25 -7.46
N PHE A 20 -26.84 1.16 -6.88
CA PHE A 20 -26.28 0.56 -5.67
C PHE A 20 -24.90 -0.04 -5.92
N ILE A 21 -24.73 -0.80 -7.01
CA ILE A 21 -23.44 -1.37 -7.42
C ILE A 21 -22.42 -0.26 -7.68
N ALA A 22 -22.79 0.79 -8.42
CA ALA A 22 -21.91 1.92 -8.69
C ALA A 22 -21.49 2.65 -7.40
N ARG A 23 -22.43 2.86 -6.47
CA ARG A 23 -22.15 3.48 -5.17
C ARG A 23 -21.25 2.62 -4.28
N LEU A 24 -21.42 1.31 -4.29
CA LEU A 24 -20.55 0.39 -3.56
C LEU A 24 -19.15 0.42 -4.18
N TYR A 25 -19.05 0.31 -5.52
CA TYR A 25 -17.78 0.35 -6.24
C TYR A 25 -16.96 1.61 -5.92
N THR A 26 -17.59 2.78 -5.82
CA THR A 26 -16.88 4.05 -5.53
C THR A 26 -16.45 4.20 -4.07
N ARG A 27 -17.00 3.45 -3.12
CA ARG A 27 -16.65 3.53 -1.69
C ARG A 27 -15.40 2.73 -1.30
N GLY A 28 -14.81 1.96 -2.22
CA GLY A 28 -13.54 1.29 -2.00
C GLY A 28 -13.62 -0.10 -1.35
N GLY A 29 -12.59 -0.90 -1.60
CA GLY A 29 -12.46 -2.29 -1.18
C GLY A 29 -13.18 -3.26 -2.08
N PRO A 30 -12.55 -4.37 -2.52
CA PRO A 30 -13.16 -5.19 -3.55
C PRO A 30 -14.26 -6.02 -2.90
N TYR A 31 -15.52 -5.58 -3.02
CA TYR A 31 -16.68 -6.40 -2.63
C TYR A 31 -16.64 -7.80 -3.26
N PHE A 32 -15.83 -7.96 -4.31
CA PHE A 32 -15.63 -9.18 -5.09
C PHE A 32 -14.23 -9.80 -4.98
N GLN A 33 -13.32 -9.28 -4.15
CA GLN A 33 -12.00 -9.87 -3.91
C GLN A 33 -11.58 -9.71 -2.44
N ARG A 34 -10.71 -10.60 -1.96
CA ARG A 34 -10.21 -10.48 -0.59
C ARG A 34 -9.20 -9.31 -0.51
N PRO A 35 -9.39 -8.34 0.39
CA PRO A 35 -8.41 -7.28 0.62
C PRO A 35 -7.11 -7.90 1.18
N LEU A 36 -5.96 -7.39 0.75
CA LEU A 36 -4.66 -7.80 1.27
C LEU A 36 -4.21 -6.89 2.42
N THR A 37 -4.67 -5.64 2.44
CA THR A 37 -4.37 -4.63 3.47
C THR A 37 -5.63 -3.89 3.87
N ILE A 38 -5.61 -3.25 5.05
CA ILE A 38 -6.73 -2.43 5.52
C ILE A 38 -7.05 -1.25 4.58
N VAL A 39 -6.01 -0.71 3.93
CA VAL A 39 -6.15 0.45 3.03
C VAL A 39 -6.78 0.09 1.69
N ASP A 40 -6.91 -1.21 1.38
CA ASP A 40 -7.65 -1.65 0.19
C ASP A 40 -9.13 -1.24 0.27
N HIS A 41 -9.67 -1.01 1.48
CA HIS A 41 -11.05 -0.56 1.68
C HIS A 41 -11.30 0.94 1.50
N VAL A 42 -10.24 1.75 1.38
CA VAL A 42 -10.37 3.22 1.48
C VAL A 42 -10.86 3.85 0.18
N GLY A 43 -10.67 3.19 -0.97
CA GLY A 43 -11.13 3.70 -2.26
C GLY A 43 -10.98 2.66 -3.38
N PRO A 44 -11.51 2.95 -4.58
CA PRO A 44 -11.36 2.07 -5.75
C PRO A 44 -9.92 2.08 -6.30
N GLY A 45 -9.13 3.09 -5.97
CA GLY A 45 -7.73 3.22 -6.37
C GLY A 45 -6.76 2.52 -5.42
N LYS A 46 -5.54 2.29 -5.90
CA LYS A 46 -4.44 1.78 -5.08
C LYS A 46 -4.01 2.87 -4.09
N HIS A 47 -4.23 2.64 -2.79
CA HIS A 47 -3.76 3.54 -1.74
C HIS A 47 -2.22 3.64 -1.76
N GLU A 48 -1.68 4.83 -1.48
CA GLU A 48 -0.24 5.09 -1.56
C GLU A 48 0.58 4.18 -0.63
N THR A 49 0.16 4.01 0.62
CA THR A 49 0.86 3.15 1.60
C THR A 49 0.68 1.66 1.38
N ARG A 50 -0.15 1.23 0.42
CA ARG A 50 -0.51 -0.19 0.23
C ARG A 50 0.73 -1.07 0.04
N ASP A 51 1.64 -0.64 -0.82
CA ASP A 51 2.85 -1.42 -1.14
C ASP A 51 3.79 -1.50 0.06
N ALA A 52 3.94 -0.41 0.82
CA ALA A 52 4.70 -0.42 2.06
C ALA A 52 4.09 -1.41 3.08
N LEU A 53 2.76 -1.39 3.26
CA LEU A 53 2.07 -2.31 4.18
C LEU A 53 2.21 -3.78 3.79
N LEU A 54 2.35 -4.08 2.50
CA LEU A 54 2.63 -5.44 2.01
C LEU A 54 4.11 -5.81 2.14
N LEU A 55 5.01 -4.86 1.94
CA LEU A 55 6.45 -5.09 1.95
C LEU A 55 7.04 -5.21 3.36
N LEU A 56 6.65 -4.33 4.27
CA LEU A 56 7.23 -4.22 5.61
C LEU A 56 7.18 -5.53 6.40
N PRO A 57 6.07 -6.31 6.41
CA PRO A 57 6.05 -7.60 7.09
C PRO A 57 7.04 -8.63 6.53
N LYS A 58 7.32 -8.58 5.21
CA LYS A 58 8.27 -9.49 4.54
C LYS A 58 9.72 -9.09 4.82
N VAL A 59 9.98 -7.80 4.93
CA VAL A 59 11.30 -7.22 5.19
C VAL A 59 11.68 -7.30 6.68
N ARG A 60 10.73 -7.10 7.59
CA ARG A 60 10.94 -7.11 9.04
C ARG A 60 11.81 -8.27 9.57
N PRO A 61 11.61 -9.54 9.19
CA PRO A 61 12.45 -10.64 9.68
C PRO A 61 13.90 -10.61 9.18
N LEU A 62 14.21 -9.84 8.13
CA LEU A 62 15.55 -9.70 7.58
C LEU A 62 16.36 -8.57 8.25
N LEU A 63 15.70 -7.75 9.07
CA LEU A 63 16.31 -6.60 9.73
C LEU A 63 16.82 -6.97 11.12
N PRO A 64 18.08 -6.64 11.47
CA PRO A 64 18.55 -6.77 12.84
C PRO A 64 17.71 -5.93 13.82
N ARG A 65 17.69 -6.33 15.09
CA ARG A 65 17.12 -5.49 16.16
C ARG A 65 17.98 -4.24 16.34
N GLY A 66 17.35 -3.09 16.52
CA GLY A 66 18.01 -1.80 16.71
C GLY A 66 18.60 -1.19 15.44
N ALA A 67 18.53 -1.86 14.29
CA ALA A 67 19.04 -1.34 13.03
C ALA A 67 18.37 0.00 12.67
N ARG A 68 19.16 0.94 12.14
CA ARG A 68 18.66 2.21 11.60
C ARG A 68 18.12 1.99 10.20
N VAL A 69 16.82 2.20 10.00
CA VAL A 69 16.12 1.87 8.75
C VAL A 69 15.31 3.06 8.28
N THR A 70 15.22 3.28 6.97
CA THR A 70 14.23 4.19 6.39
C THR A 70 13.37 3.47 5.36
N CYS A 71 12.19 4.00 5.07
CA CYS A 71 11.24 3.46 4.10
C CYS A 71 10.65 4.61 3.30
N PHE A 72 10.78 4.54 1.98
CA PHE A 72 10.23 5.56 1.06
C PHE A 72 10.16 5.04 -0.38
N GLU A 73 9.36 5.69 -1.21
CA GLU A 73 9.39 5.55 -2.67
C GLU A 73 10.46 6.49 -3.28
N PRO A 74 11.53 5.96 -3.90
CA PRO A 74 12.52 6.78 -4.59
C PRO A 74 11.89 7.63 -5.69
N GLY A 75 12.30 8.88 -5.81
CA GLY A 75 11.79 9.82 -6.81
C GLY A 75 10.44 10.47 -6.44
N ASN A 76 9.75 9.98 -5.41
CA ASN A 76 8.58 10.64 -4.86
C ASN A 76 9.00 11.73 -3.87
N ARG A 77 8.40 12.92 -3.98
CA ARG A 77 8.65 14.04 -3.06
C ARG A 77 7.93 13.87 -1.73
N ASP A 78 6.78 13.20 -1.74
CA ASP A 78 6.02 12.91 -0.53
C ASP A 78 6.29 11.47 -0.07
N THR A 79 7.25 11.35 0.84
CA THR A 79 7.71 10.08 1.39
C THR A 79 7.12 9.80 2.77
N MET A 80 6.33 10.75 3.31
CA MET A 80 5.78 10.66 4.66
C MET A 80 4.86 9.46 4.87
N PRO A 81 3.97 9.09 3.93
CA PRO A 81 3.07 7.96 4.12
C PRO A 81 3.82 6.63 4.35
N ASP A 82 4.84 6.37 3.54
CA ASP A 82 5.66 5.15 3.66
C ASP A 82 6.53 5.16 4.92
N PHE A 83 7.07 6.33 5.28
CA PHE A 83 7.81 6.52 6.52
C PHE A 83 6.94 6.19 7.74
N PHE A 84 5.72 6.73 7.83
CA PHE A 84 4.82 6.45 8.94
C PHE A 84 4.34 4.99 8.97
N ALA A 85 4.15 4.37 7.81
CA ALA A 85 3.88 2.93 7.74
C ALA A 85 5.02 2.12 8.36
N ALA A 86 6.28 2.48 8.07
CA ALA A 86 7.44 1.82 8.66
C ALA A 86 7.54 2.04 10.18
N VAL A 87 7.30 3.27 10.66
CA VAL A 87 7.24 3.58 12.11
C VAL A 87 6.25 2.64 12.82
N GLY A 88 5.07 2.42 12.23
CA GLY A 88 4.05 1.54 12.82
C GLY A 88 4.37 0.03 12.72
N GLN A 89 5.10 -0.41 11.70
CA GLN A 89 5.30 -1.85 11.40
C GLN A 89 6.65 -2.42 11.82
N LEU A 90 7.62 -1.57 12.17
CA LEU A 90 8.99 -1.96 12.55
C LEU A 90 9.31 -1.62 14.02
N PRO A 91 8.60 -2.19 15.00
CA PRO A 91 8.72 -1.80 16.42
C PRO A 91 10.07 -2.16 17.06
N ARG A 92 10.93 -2.92 16.37
CA ARG A 92 12.24 -3.36 16.87
C ARG A 92 13.39 -2.68 16.14
N GLN A 93 13.11 -1.76 15.24
CA GLN A 93 14.09 -0.99 14.48
C GLN A 93 13.98 0.49 14.83
N ILE A 94 15.04 1.24 14.54
CA ILE A 94 15.06 2.69 14.67
C ILE A 94 14.72 3.25 13.30
N VAL A 95 13.46 3.67 13.11
CA VAL A 95 13.01 4.24 11.84
C VAL A 95 13.44 5.70 11.76
N VAL A 96 14.26 6.03 10.77
CA VAL A 96 14.80 7.37 10.55
C VAL A 96 14.17 8.02 9.31
N SER A 97 14.03 9.35 9.37
CA SER A 97 13.47 10.13 8.26
C SER A 97 14.32 9.96 6.99
N PRO A 98 13.69 9.84 5.81
CA PRO A 98 14.42 9.74 4.54
C PRO A 98 15.22 11.00 4.19
N ASN A 99 14.92 12.14 4.83
CA ASN A 99 15.63 13.42 4.62
C ASN A 99 16.77 13.65 5.65
N GLY A 100 17.03 12.70 6.54
CA GLY A 100 18.03 12.81 7.60
C GLY A 100 19.34 12.09 7.27
N ASP A 101 20.01 11.61 8.33
CA ASP A 101 21.23 10.80 8.20
C ASP A 101 21.01 9.55 7.34
N LEU A 102 22.06 9.15 6.63
CA LEU A 102 22.08 7.90 5.88
C LEU A 102 21.86 6.70 6.82
N PRO A 103 20.77 5.92 6.65
CA PRO A 103 20.50 4.75 7.47
C PRO A 103 21.43 3.58 7.13
N GLU A 104 21.38 2.53 7.95
CA GLU A 104 22.06 1.26 7.64
C GLU A 104 21.27 0.45 6.61
N TYR A 105 19.94 0.56 6.63
CA TYR A 105 19.04 -0.14 5.72
C TYR A 105 18.06 0.82 5.06
N VAL A 106 17.80 0.59 3.77
CA VAL A 106 16.79 1.33 3.00
C VAL A 106 15.77 0.35 2.46
N ILE A 107 14.50 0.64 2.71
CA ILE A 107 13.36 -0.05 2.12
C ILE A 107 12.82 0.84 1.01
N ALA A 108 13.10 0.50 -0.24
CA ALA A 108 12.65 1.25 -1.39
C ALA A 108 11.33 0.68 -1.92
N ILE A 109 10.28 1.50 -1.93
CA ILE A 109 8.94 1.12 -2.39
C ILE A 109 8.82 1.38 -3.89
N ARG A 110 8.27 0.41 -4.64
CA ARG A 110 7.99 0.40 -6.10
C ARG A 110 9.19 0.59 -7.02
N GLN A 111 10.02 1.60 -6.77
CA GLN A 111 11.13 2.01 -7.61
C GLN A 111 12.48 1.59 -6.98
N PRO A 112 13.51 1.31 -7.80
CA PRO A 112 14.87 1.14 -7.30
C PRO A 112 15.36 2.38 -6.56
N PHE A 113 16.06 2.17 -5.45
CA PHE A 113 16.93 3.18 -4.87
C PHE A 113 18.31 3.09 -5.54
N THR A 114 18.77 4.20 -6.12
CA THR A 114 20.06 4.30 -6.81
C THR A 114 21.06 5.05 -5.94
N ASN A 115 21.82 4.32 -5.12
CA ASN A 115 22.95 4.86 -4.37
C ASN A 115 24.05 3.79 -4.29
N THR A 116 25.27 4.13 -4.70
CA THR A 116 26.41 3.21 -4.77
C THR A 116 26.89 2.71 -3.41
N SER A 117 26.54 3.40 -2.33
CA SER A 117 26.87 2.99 -0.96
C SER A 117 25.97 1.87 -0.44
N TYR A 118 24.98 1.42 -1.22
CA TYR A 118 23.99 0.44 -0.82
C TYR A 118 23.94 -0.71 -1.80
N ARG A 119 23.88 -1.94 -1.27
CA ARG A 119 23.61 -3.14 -2.04
C ARG A 119 22.22 -3.71 -1.75
N VAL A 120 21.62 -4.32 -2.76
CA VAL A 120 20.35 -5.04 -2.60
C VAL A 120 20.60 -6.31 -1.81
N ILE A 121 19.81 -6.52 -0.75
CA ILE A 121 19.83 -7.77 0.03
C ILE A 121 18.58 -8.62 -0.16
N ALA A 122 17.45 -8.01 -0.57
CA ALA A 122 16.25 -8.74 -0.95
C ALA A 122 15.40 -7.95 -1.95
N GLN A 123 14.68 -8.65 -2.82
CA GLN A 123 13.78 -8.08 -3.82
C GLN A 123 12.40 -8.72 -3.75
N PHE A 124 11.36 -7.89 -3.85
CA PHE A 124 9.95 -8.25 -3.77
C PHE A 124 9.16 -7.56 -4.88
N PRO A 125 7.93 -8.01 -5.17
CA PRO A 125 7.05 -7.33 -6.13
C PRO A 125 6.78 -5.86 -5.78
N GLU A 126 6.70 -5.55 -4.48
CA GLU A 126 6.35 -4.21 -3.99
C GLU A 126 7.55 -3.27 -3.82
N GLY A 127 8.78 -3.81 -3.86
CA GLY A 127 9.98 -3.03 -3.58
C GLY A 127 11.22 -3.86 -3.29
N ARG A 128 12.25 -3.19 -2.76
CA ARG A 128 13.56 -3.78 -2.47
C ARG A 128 14.08 -3.35 -1.12
N LEU A 129 14.83 -4.24 -0.48
CA LEU A 129 15.57 -3.97 0.73
C LEU A 129 17.05 -3.85 0.40
N TYR A 130 17.67 -2.78 0.89
CA TYR A 130 19.07 -2.47 0.71
C TYR A 130 19.79 -2.41 2.05
N ARG A 131 21.08 -2.74 2.04
CA ARG A 131 22.00 -2.56 3.17
C ARG A 131 23.17 -1.68 2.74
N ARG A 132 23.55 -0.75 3.60
CA ARG A 132 24.75 0.06 3.42
C ARG A 132 25.99 -0.81 3.56
N ASP A 133 26.95 -0.65 2.66
CA ASP A 133 28.24 -1.32 2.74
C ASP A 133 29.21 -0.69 3.74
#